data_AF-C4L1K1-F1
#
_entry.id   AF-C4L1K1-F1
#
_cell.length_a   1.000
_cell.length_b   1.000
_cell.length_c   1.000
_cell.angle_alpha   90.00
_cell.angle_beta   90.00
_cell.angle_gamma   90.00
#
_symmetry.space_group_name_H-M   'P 1'
#
loop_
_entity.id
_entity.type
_entity.pdbx_description
1 polymer ?
#
loop_
_entity_poly.entity_id
_entity_poly.type
_entity_poly.pdbx_seq_one_letter_code
_entity_poly.pdbx_strand_id
1 'polypeptide(L)'
;MAKKEKQPYHIVTFTFPEESISYQAFSKLKKYHSDGLVGFEQLVVIKREENGAFSFEDAAQLAPVNKSTKGALIGMAVGILGGPFGILFGTLTGGLIGGTKDVKHLQGIQDTFKRTVGNIEPGQTGVMAIGDEFDPSILDGLAEEFGGTVTRTDEEL
;
A
#
# COMPACT_ATOMS: atom_id res chain seq x y z
N MET A 1 -23.32 11.80 -20.49
CA MET A 1 -22.76 11.20 -19.26
C MET A 1 -21.31 11.62 -19.17
N ALA A 2 -20.94 12.45 -18.19
CA ALA A 2 -19.56 12.92 -18.03
C ALA A 2 -18.68 11.72 -17.65
N LYS A 3 -17.62 11.48 -18.43
CA LYS A 3 -16.58 10.52 -18.11
C LYS A 3 -15.88 11.06 -16.85
N LYS A 4 -16.05 10.43 -15.68
CA LYS A 4 -15.24 10.78 -14.49
C LYS A 4 -13.78 10.63 -14.91
N GLU A 5 -13.02 11.72 -14.87
CA GLU A 5 -11.57 11.66 -15.07
C GLU A 5 -10.99 10.72 -14.01
N LYS A 6 -10.18 9.75 -14.44
CA LYS A 6 -9.55 8.77 -13.57
C LYS A 6 -8.48 9.54 -12.79
N GLN A 7 -8.74 9.87 -11.53
CA GLN A 7 -7.73 10.53 -10.71
C GLN A 7 -6.62 9.52 -10.35
N PRO A 8 -5.34 9.87 -10.50
CA PRO A 8 -4.24 8.98 -10.16
C PRO A 8 -4.29 8.60 -8.67
N TYR A 9 -3.78 7.43 -8.35
CA TYR A 9 -3.65 6.95 -6.99
C TYR A 9 -2.41 7.58 -6.39
N HIS A 10 -2.59 8.47 -5.42
CA HIS A 10 -1.50 8.96 -4.62
C HIS A 10 -1.16 7.91 -3.56
N ILE A 11 0.07 7.41 -3.62
CA ILE A 11 0.57 6.34 -2.77
C ILE A 11 1.77 6.85 -1.99
N VAL A 12 1.73 6.65 -0.69
CA VAL A 12 2.82 6.98 0.22
C VAL A 12 3.35 5.69 0.85
N THR A 13 4.65 5.45 0.72
CA THR A 13 5.32 4.29 1.32
C THR A 13 6.35 4.76 2.34
N PHE A 14 6.25 4.24 3.55
CA PHE A 14 7.22 4.42 4.62
C PHE A 14 8.06 3.16 4.79
N THR A 15 9.37 3.32 4.98
CA THR A 15 10.27 2.24 5.38
C THR A 15 11.00 2.62 6.65
N PHE A 16 11.21 1.64 7.52
CA PHE A 16 11.85 1.83 8.82
C PHE A 16 12.90 0.75 9.06
N PRO A 17 13.99 1.06 9.78
CA PRO A 17 15.02 0.06 10.09
C PRO A 17 14.53 -1.10 10.96
N GLU A 18 13.52 -0.86 11.80
CA GLU A 18 12.98 -1.84 12.74
C GLU A 18 11.53 -2.19 12.42
N GLU A 19 11.22 -3.49 12.36
CA GLU A 19 9.88 -4.00 12.02
C GLU A 19 8.78 -3.46 12.95
N SER A 20 9.06 -3.32 14.25
CA SER A 20 8.09 -2.83 15.23
C SER A 20 7.63 -1.40 14.96
N ILE A 21 8.50 -0.58 14.36
CA ILE A 21 8.24 0.83 14.06
C ILE A 21 7.21 0.95 12.95
N SER A 22 7.17 0.03 11.99
CA SER A 22 6.16 0.01 10.93
C SER A 22 4.75 -0.13 11.49
N TYR A 23 4.55 -0.95 12.53
CA TYR A 23 3.25 -1.07 13.21
C TYR A 23 2.89 0.18 14.03
N GLN A 24 3.88 0.83 14.63
CA GLN A 24 3.69 2.10 15.34
C GLN A 24 3.29 3.21 14.38
N ALA A 25 4.00 3.35 13.25
CA ALA A 25 3.69 4.28 12.18
C ALA A 25 2.30 4.01 11.60
N PHE A 26 1.95 2.75 11.32
CA PHE A 26 0.61 2.36 10.88
C PHE A 26 -0.48 2.82 11.86
N SER A 27 -0.27 2.60 13.17
CA SER A 27 -1.21 3.05 14.20
C SER A 27 -1.31 4.58 14.27
N LYS A 28 -0.19 5.28 14.11
CA LYS A 28 -0.15 6.75 14.12
C LYS A 28 -0.83 7.35 12.88
N LEU A 29 -0.68 6.74 11.70
CA LEU A 29 -1.37 7.15 10.49
C LEU A 29 -2.89 6.95 10.57
N LYS A 30 -3.37 5.86 11.20
CA LYS A 30 -4.81 5.70 11.50
C LYS A 30 -5.33 6.84 12.37
N LYS A 31 -4.54 7.28 13.35
CA LYS A 31 -4.87 8.42 14.19
C LYS A 31 -4.85 9.73 13.41
N TYR A 32 -3.83 9.98 12.59
CA TYR A 32 -3.75 11.16 11.72
C TYR A 32 -4.97 11.29 10.80
N HIS A 33 -5.43 10.18 10.23
CA HIS A 33 -6.67 10.17 9.46
C HIS A 33 -7.89 10.55 10.31
N SER A 34 -8.01 9.95 11.49
CA SER A 34 -9.11 10.23 12.43
C SER A 34 -9.13 11.69 12.89
N ASP A 35 -7.95 12.28 13.04
CA ASP A 35 -7.75 13.69 13.41
C ASP A 35 -7.87 14.65 12.20
N GLY A 36 -8.09 14.12 10.98
CA GLY A 36 -8.26 14.91 9.76
C GLY A 36 -6.97 15.48 9.17
N LEU A 37 -5.81 15.03 9.63
CA LEU A 37 -4.49 15.47 9.15
C LEU A 37 -4.11 14.85 7.80
N VAL A 38 -4.70 13.70 7.46
CA VAL A 38 -4.52 13.00 6.18
C VAL A 38 -5.82 12.41 5.67
N GLY A 39 -5.98 12.34 4.35
CA GLY A 39 -7.14 11.78 3.66
C GLY A 39 -6.92 10.36 3.17
N PHE A 40 -6.15 9.54 3.90
CA PHE A 40 -5.90 8.16 3.50
C PHE A 40 -7.18 7.31 3.54
N GLU A 41 -7.44 6.59 2.45
CA GLU A 41 -8.59 5.70 2.32
C GLU A 41 -8.23 4.27 2.73
N GLN A 42 -6.99 3.83 2.48
CA GLN A 42 -6.50 2.49 2.74
C GLN A 42 -5.06 2.52 3.27
N LEU A 43 -4.73 1.63 4.20
CA LEU A 43 -3.36 1.39 4.68
C LEU A 43 -3.05 -0.10 4.78
N VAL A 44 -1.78 -0.43 4.65
CA VAL A 44 -1.28 -1.80 4.83
C VAL A 44 0.15 -1.80 5.37
N VAL A 45 0.44 -2.72 6.29
CA VAL A 45 1.78 -3.11 6.71
C VAL A 45 2.25 -4.24 5.82
N ILE A 46 3.40 -4.05 5.17
CA ILE A 46 3.96 -4.97 4.21
C ILE A 46 5.32 -5.40 4.72
N LYS A 47 5.55 -6.71 4.82
CA LYS A 47 6.86 -7.26 5.08
C LYS A 47 7.43 -7.84 3.80
N ARG A 48 8.70 -7.58 3.53
CA ARG A 48 9.44 -8.23 2.45
C ARG A 48 10.32 -9.30 3.06
N GLU A 49 10.00 -10.55 2.78
CA GLU A 49 10.76 -11.70 3.22
C GLU A 49 12.15 -11.72 2.57
N GLU A 50 13.10 -12.41 3.22
CA GLU A 50 14.48 -12.58 2.72
C GLU A 50 14.55 -13.20 1.32
N ASN A 51 13.58 -14.04 0.97
CA ASN A 51 13.46 -14.63 -0.37
C ASN A 51 12.86 -13.67 -1.42
N GLY A 52 12.59 -12.42 -1.04
CA GLY A 52 12.00 -11.38 -1.88
C GLY A 52 10.47 -11.44 -2.01
N ALA A 53 9.81 -12.41 -1.38
CA ALA A 53 8.35 -12.44 -1.30
C ALA A 53 7.83 -11.28 -0.44
N PHE A 54 6.63 -10.80 -0.75
CA PHE A 54 5.93 -9.87 0.13
C PHE A 54 4.84 -10.62 0.90
N SER A 55 4.70 -10.28 2.17
CA SER A 55 3.57 -10.61 3.03
C SER A 55 2.87 -9.33 3.50
N PHE A 56 1.56 -9.44 3.72
CA PHE A 56 0.72 -8.35 4.20
C PHE A 56 0.29 -8.69 5.63
N GLU A 57 0.80 -7.93 6.59
CA GLU A 57 0.71 -8.27 8.01
C GLU A 57 -0.51 -7.64 8.70
N ASP A 58 -0.86 -6.41 8.33
CA ASP A 58 -2.05 -5.71 8.84
C ASP A 58 -2.58 -4.76 7.76
N ALA A 59 -3.90 -4.59 7.66
CA ALA A 59 -4.53 -3.72 6.68
C ALA A 59 -5.76 -3.02 7.27
N ALA A 60 -5.92 -1.75 6.91
CA ALA A 60 -7.05 -0.94 7.35
C ALA A 60 -7.72 -0.25 6.16
N GLN A 61 -9.04 -0.41 6.07
CA GLN A 61 -9.91 0.41 5.24
C GLN A 61 -10.42 1.56 6.11
N LEU A 62 -9.96 2.78 5.85
CA LEU A 62 -10.32 3.96 6.64
C LEU A 62 -11.53 4.71 6.09
N ALA A 63 -11.63 4.82 4.76
CA ALA A 63 -12.83 5.35 4.12
C ALA A 63 -13.93 4.27 4.05
N PRO A 64 -15.21 4.57 4.32
CA PRO A 64 -16.31 3.64 4.08
C PRO A 64 -16.30 3.14 2.62
N VAL A 65 -16.59 1.86 2.41
CA VAL A 65 -16.52 1.23 1.06
C VAL A 65 -17.37 1.97 0.01
N ASN A 66 -18.50 2.55 0.42
CA ASN A 66 -19.38 3.33 -0.46
C ASN A 66 -18.90 4.77 -0.74
N LYS A 67 -17.88 5.23 -0.02
CA LYS A 67 -17.26 6.55 -0.14
C LYS A 67 -15.81 6.50 -0.62
N SER A 68 -15.18 5.32 -0.65
CA SER A 68 -13.85 5.11 -1.21
C SER A 68 -13.84 5.52 -2.68
N THR A 69 -13.00 6.49 -3.01
CA THR A 69 -12.79 6.95 -4.39
C THR A 69 -11.68 6.16 -5.08
N LYS A 70 -10.79 5.54 -4.29
CA LYS A 70 -9.64 4.74 -4.70
C LYS A 70 -9.94 3.21 -4.65
N GLY A 71 -11.22 2.83 -4.64
CA GLY A 71 -11.64 1.43 -4.66
C GLY A 71 -11.08 0.61 -3.49
N ALA A 72 -11.00 -0.71 -3.64
CA ALA A 72 -10.42 -1.62 -2.65
C ALA A 72 -9.07 -2.17 -3.13
N LEU A 73 -8.16 -1.33 -3.62
CA LEU A 73 -6.87 -1.78 -4.18
C LEU A 73 -6.04 -2.61 -3.21
N ILE A 74 -5.87 -2.13 -1.98
CA ILE A 74 -5.18 -2.90 -0.93
C ILE A 74 -6.02 -4.14 -0.60
N GLY A 75 -7.35 -4.04 -0.54
CA GLY A 75 -8.23 -5.20 -0.32
C GLY A 75 -8.15 -6.26 -1.42
N MET A 76 -7.96 -5.86 -2.68
CA MET A 76 -7.74 -6.75 -3.82
C MET A 76 -6.33 -7.32 -3.80
N ALA A 77 -5.32 -6.52 -3.47
CA ALA A 77 -3.95 -7.02 -3.28
C ALA A 77 -3.96 -8.06 -2.15
N VAL A 78 -4.43 -7.72 -0.95
CA VAL A 78 -4.55 -8.68 0.16
C VAL A 78 -5.44 -9.86 -0.22
N GLY A 79 -6.58 -9.68 -0.89
CA GLY A 79 -7.49 -10.78 -1.22
C GLY A 79 -6.99 -11.73 -2.32
N ILE A 80 -6.35 -11.21 -3.37
CA ILE A 80 -5.74 -12.01 -4.44
C ILE A 80 -4.46 -12.68 -3.94
N LEU A 81 -3.73 -12.01 -3.03
CA LEU A 81 -2.40 -12.41 -2.59
C LEU A 81 -2.38 -13.10 -1.22
N GLY A 82 -3.50 -13.13 -0.50
CA GLY A 82 -3.47 -13.38 0.93
C GLY A 82 -4.80 -13.58 1.63
N GLY A 83 -5.44 -14.73 1.38
CA GLY A 83 -6.09 -15.40 2.51
C GLY A 83 -5.10 -15.54 3.68
N PRO A 84 -5.59 -15.69 4.91
CA PRO A 84 -5.41 -14.83 6.09
C PRO A 84 -4.00 -14.31 6.48
N PHE A 85 -2.92 -14.75 5.82
CA PHE A 85 -1.54 -14.25 5.91
C PHE A 85 -0.81 -14.49 4.58
N GLY A 86 -0.94 -13.56 3.63
CA GLY A 86 -0.63 -13.79 2.20
C GLY A 86 0.83 -13.85 1.80
N ILE A 87 1.34 -15.05 1.54
CA ILE A 87 2.63 -15.28 0.86
C ILE A 87 2.36 -15.42 -0.64
N LEU A 88 2.62 -14.38 -1.47
CA LEU A 88 2.37 -14.55 -2.92
C LEU A 88 3.36 -13.93 -3.92
N PHE A 89 4.53 -13.41 -3.53
CA PHE A 89 5.44 -12.83 -4.54
C PHE A 89 6.83 -13.46 -4.69
N GLY A 90 7.16 -14.49 -3.91
CA GLY A 90 8.46 -15.18 -4.04
C GLY A 90 8.59 -16.10 -5.26
N THR A 91 7.49 -16.60 -5.83
CA THR A 91 7.50 -17.66 -6.87
C THR A 91 6.93 -17.24 -8.23
N LEU A 92 6.35 -16.05 -8.37
CA LEU A 92 5.61 -15.65 -9.57
C LEU A 92 6.49 -15.06 -10.70
N THR A 93 7.52 -15.79 -11.11
CA THR A 93 8.08 -15.60 -12.46
C THR A 93 7.30 -16.42 -13.52
N GLY A 94 6.37 -17.30 -13.13
CA GLY A 94 5.82 -18.29 -14.08
C GLY A 94 4.40 -18.85 -13.90
N GLY A 95 3.52 -18.30 -13.05
CA GLY A 95 2.19 -18.88 -12.78
C GLY A 95 1.02 -18.05 -13.28
N LEU A 96 0.56 -18.27 -14.51
CA LEU A 96 -0.67 -17.66 -15.04
C LEU A 96 -1.91 -18.20 -14.31
N ILE A 97 -2.65 -17.35 -13.57
CA ILE A 97 -4.01 -17.67 -13.12
C ILE A 97 -5.02 -17.04 -14.09
N GLY A 98 -5.86 -17.89 -14.68
CA GLY A 98 -6.68 -17.60 -15.86
C GLY A 98 -7.93 -16.75 -15.61
N GLY A 99 -8.21 -15.86 -16.57
CA GLY A 99 -9.44 -15.07 -16.70
C GLY A 99 -9.31 -14.09 -17.88
N THR A 100 -10.00 -14.33 -18.99
CA THR A 100 -9.58 -13.91 -20.35
C THR A 100 -9.71 -12.42 -20.71
N LYS A 101 -10.09 -11.53 -19.78
CA LYS A 101 -10.11 -10.06 -20.01
C LYS A 101 -9.53 -9.22 -18.87
N ASP A 102 -9.56 -9.72 -17.63
CA ASP A 102 -9.07 -8.98 -16.46
C ASP A 102 -7.58 -9.19 -16.15
N VAL A 103 -6.92 -10.22 -16.71
CA VAL A 103 -5.51 -10.53 -16.40
C VAL A 103 -4.55 -9.38 -16.72
N LYS A 104 -4.70 -8.68 -17.85
CA LYS A 104 -3.80 -7.57 -18.19
C LYS A 104 -3.93 -6.39 -17.23
N HIS A 105 -5.16 -6.11 -16.79
CA HIS A 105 -5.42 -5.06 -15.82
C HIS A 105 -4.89 -5.45 -14.43
N LEU A 106 -5.11 -6.70 -14.02
CA LEU A 106 -4.58 -7.26 -12.77
C LEU A 106 -3.05 -7.31 -12.76
N GLN A 107 -2.40 -7.66 -13.88
CA GLN A 107 -0.95 -7.61 -14.03
C GLN A 107 -0.42 -6.18 -13.92
N GLY A 108 -1.09 -5.21 -14.54
CA GLY A 108 -0.74 -3.79 -14.39
C GLY A 108 -0.78 -3.33 -12.93
N ILE A 109 -1.84 -3.67 -12.19
CA ILE A 109 -1.97 -3.37 -10.76
C ILE A 109 -0.85 -4.03 -9.95
N GLN A 110 -0.53 -5.29 -10.24
CA GLN A 110 0.55 -6.00 -9.55
C GLN A 110 1.93 -5.40 -9.83
N ASP A 111 2.23 -5.06 -11.08
CA ASP A 111 3.53 -4.51 -11.45
C ASP A 111 3.72 -3.11 -10.88
N THR A 112 2.69 -2.28 -10.92
CA THR A 112 2.68 -0.98 -10.24
C THR A 112 2.89 -1.17 -8.74
N PHE A 113 2.12 -2.06 -8.10
CA PHE A 113 2.28 -2.32 -6.67
C PHE A 113 3.71 -2.73 -6.32
N LYS A 114 4.29 -3.70 -7.05
CA LYS A 114 5.69 -4.14 -6.89
C LYS A 114 6.70 -3.02 -7.07
N ARG A 115 6.47 -2.10 -8.01
CA ARG A 115 7.31 -0.91 -8.19
C ARG A 115 7.20 0.03 -7.01
N THR A 116 5.99 0.27 -6.51
CA THR A 116 5.74 1.20 -5.40
C THR A 116 6.23 0.69 -4.04
N VAL A 117 6.21 -0.63 -3.81
CA VAL A 117 6.69 -1.26 -2.56
C VAL A 117 8.08 -1.88 -2.69
N GLY A 118 8.70 -1.77 -3.87
CA GLY A 118 10.02 -2.33 -4.16
C GLY A 118 11.17 -1.67 -3.39
N ASN A 119 10.92 -0.51 -2.80
CA ASN A 119 11.82 0.22 -1.90
C ASN A 119 11.93 -0.39 -0.49
N ILE A 120 11.05 -1.31 -0.11
CA ILE A 120 11.19 -2.11 1.11
C ILE A 120 12.30 -3.14 0.86
N GLU A 121 13.38 -3.14 1.63
CA GLU A 121 14.46 -4.11 1.45
C GLU A 121 14.07 -5.50 1.97
N PRO A 122 14.65 -6.60 1.44
CA PRO A 122 14.45 -7.93 2.01
C PRO A 122 14.79 -7.94 3.51
N GLY A 123 13.95 -8.62 4.29
CA GLY A 123 14.03 -8.67 5.76
C GLY A 123 13.37 -7.47 6.47
N GLN A 124 12.90 -6.45 5.74
CA GLN A 124 12.29 -5.25 6.33
C GLN A 124 10.76 -5.22 6.18
N THR A 125 10.16 -4.35 6.99
CA THR A 125 8.73 -4.07 6.99
C THR A 125 8.50 -2.60 6.70
N GLY A 126 7.54 -2.30 5.83
CA GLY A 126 7.11 -0.94 5.51
C GLY A 126 5.61 -0.73 5.68
N VAL A 127 5.17 0.52 5.57
CA VAL A 127 3.75 0.89 5.60
C VAL A 127 3.42 1.59 4.28
N MET A 128 2.38 1.11 3.60
CA MET A 128 1.85 1.76 2.40
C MET A 128 0.48 2.36 2.72
N ALA A 129 0.25 3.59 2.28
CA ALA A 129 -1.00 4.30 2.38
C ALA A 129 -1.46 4.80 1.01
N ILE A 130 -2.77 4.76 0.77
CA ILE A 130 -3.40 5.25 -0.46
C ILE A 130 -4.46 6.28 -0.08
N GLY A 131 -4.38 7.47 -0.67
CA GLY A 131 -5.36 8.54 -0.49
C GLY A 131 -4.68 9.90 -0.49
N ASP A 132 -5.30 10.89 0.15
CA ASP A 132 -4.83 12.28 0.03
C ASP A 132 -3.83 12.65 1.13
N GLU A 133 -2.71 13.24 0.70
CA GLU A 133 -1.76 13.94 1.57
C GLU A 133 -2.06 15.45 1.49
N PHE A 134 -2.47 16.06 2.61
CA PHE A 134 -2.81 17.48 2.63
C PHE A 134 -1.60 18.38 2.89
N ASP A 135 -0.66 17.91 3.70
CA ASP A 135 0.57 18.60 4.08
C ASP A 135 1.73 17.60 4.18
N PRO A 136 2.72 17.67 3.27
CA PRO A 136 3.87 16.77 3.27
C PRO A 136 4.69 16.78 4.56
N SER A 137 4.74 17.92 5.26
CA SER A 137 5.55 18.07 6.48
C SER A 137 5.09 17.17 7.62
N ILE A 138 3.80 16.80 7.65
CA ILE A 138 3.24 15.88 8.64
C ILE A 138 3.82 14.47 8.46
N LEU A 139 3.96 14.01 7.22
CA LEU A 139 4.47 12.69 6.88
C LEU A 139 6.00 12.66 6.92
N ASP A 140 6.66 13.73 6.47
CA ASP A 140 8.11 13.86 6.58
C ASP A 140 8.53 13.87 8.05
N GLY A 141 7.83 14.62 8.90
CA GLY A 141 8.07 14.63 10.35
C GLY A 141 7.81 13.28 11.02
N LEU A 142 6.81 12.52 10.57
CA LEU A 142 6.58 11.15 11.04
C LEU A 142 7.75 10.23 10.69
N ALA A 143 8.25 10.31 9.46
CA ALA A 143 9.39 9.52 9.02
C ALA A 143 10.65 9.89 9.82
N GLU A 144 10.91 11.20 10.02
CA GLU A 144 12.03 11.68 10.80
C GLU A 144 11.96 11.24 12.27
N GLU A 145 10.80 11.38 12.92
CA GLU A 145 10.58 10.97 14.32
C GLU A 145 10.93 9.50 14.55
N PHE A 146 10.63 8.66 13.56
CA PHE A 146 10.85 7.22 13.62
C PHE A 146 12.14 6.76 12.92
N GLY A 147 12.98 7.68 12.44
CA GLY A 147 14.23 7.36 11.75
C GLY A 147 14.05 6.56 10.46
N GLY A 148 12.92 6.74 9.78
CA GLY A 148 12.58 6.07 8.53
C GLY A 148 12.71 6.96 7.30
N THR A 149 12.22 6.45 6.17
CA THR A 149 12.09 7.22 4.93
C THR A 149 10.66 7.20 4.44
N VAL A 150 10.29 8.22 3.67
CA VAL A 150 8.98 8.33 3.02
C VAL A 150 9.19 8.51 1.52
N THR A 151 8.45 7.75 0.72
CA THR A 151 8.43 7.83 -0.76
C THR A 151 7.01 8.07 -1.21
N ARG A 152 6.83 8.89 -2.25
CA ARG A 152 5.54 9.29 -2.81
C ARG A 152 5.51 8.95 -4.28
N THR A 153 4.42 8.31 -4.73
CA THR A 153 4.24 7.93 -6.12
C THR A 153 2.78 8.14 -6.53
N ASP A 154 2.56 8.70 -7.71
CA ASP A 154 1.25 8.83 -8.32
C ASP A 154 1.11 7.81 -9.45
N GLU A 155 0.12 6.92 -9.34
CA GLU A 155 -0.04 5.78 -10.25
C GLU A 155 -1.39 5.79 -10.97
N GLU A 156 -1.39 5.48 -12.27
CA GLU A 156 -2.61 5.28 -13.04
C GLU A 156 -2.96 3.79 -13.10
N LEU A 157 -3.85 3.34 -12.20
CA LEU A 157 -4.37 1.97 -12.14
C LEU A 157 -5.71 1.86 -12.84
#